data_AF-W2P7Z4-F1
#
_entry.id   AF-W2P7Z4-F1
#
_cell.length_a   1.000
_cell.length_b   1.000
_cell.length_c   1.000
_cell.angle_alpha   90.00
_cell.angle_beta   90.00
_cell.angle_gamma   90.00
#
_symmetry.space_group_name_H-M   'P 1'
#
loop_
_entity.id
_entity.type
_entity.pdbx_description
1 polymer ?
#
loop_
_entity_poly.entity_id
_entity_poly.type
_entity_poly.pdbx_seq_one_letter_code
_entity_poly.pdbx_strand_id
1 'polypeptide(L)'
;MLTEKQHVDQVKFALGFVHRGPRNTLLFDSMMDYVDLDEKWLYLLKEKQRFYLGEHEAVPHITVKNKNFIIKVMFLVAVARPRCDAKRHRVWDGKPVLQASMDVNGSNKYKIPHLFKSHIEKRNGLLIRSLSC
;
A
#
# COMPACT_ATOMS: atom_id res chain seq x y z
N MET A 1 -5.90 -9.74 21.12
CA MET A 1 -6.66 -10.83 20.47
C MET A 1 -7.79 -10.23 19.66
N LEU A 2 -8.14 -10.83 18.53
CA LEU A 2 -9.30 -10.41 17.75
C LEU A 2 -10.59 -10.83 18.47
N THR A 3 -11.67 -10.09 18.27
CA THR A 3 -13.00 -10.46 18.78
C THR A 3 -13.62 -11.53 17.89
N GLU A 4 -14.57 -12.31 18.41
CA GLU A 4 -15.31 -13.31 17.63
C GLU A 4 -15.97 -12.70 16.39
N LYS A 5 -16.52 -11.49 16.53
CA LYS A 5 -17.09 -10.73 15.42
C LYS A 5 -16.05 -10.45 14.34
N GLN A 6 -14.84 -10.02 14.71
CA GLN A 6 -13.75 -9.77 13.77
C GLN A 6 -13.31 -11.05 13.04
N HIS A 7 -13.28 -12.20 13.75
CA HIS A 7 -13.01 -13.49 13.12
C HIS A 7 -14.06 -13.84 12.06
N VAL A 8 -15.34 -13.71 12.39
CA VAL A 8 -16.45 -13.97 11.46
C VAL A 8 -16.38 -13.05 10.26
N ASP A 9 -16.10 -11.76 10.46
CA ASP A 9 -15.99 -10.79 9.38
C ASP A 9 -14.81 -11.10 8.45
N GLN A 10 -13.66 -11.53 8.99
CA GLN A 10 -12.52 -11.96 8.18
C GLN A 10 -12.82 -13.22 7.37
N VAL A 11 -13.50 -14.21 7.96
CA VAL A 11 -13.90 -15.43 7.24
C VAL A 11 -14.89 -15.12 6.12
N LYS A 12 -15.89 -14.28 6.39
CA LYS A 12 -16.85 -13.83 5.36
C LYS A 12 -16.16 -13.09 4.23
N PHE A 13 -15.21 -12.22 4.55
CA PHE A 13 -14.40 -11.52 3.56
C PHE A 13 -13.62 -12.50 2.68
N ALA A 14 -12.89 -13.44 3.28
CA ALA A 14 -12.11 -14.44 2.54
C ALA A 14 -13.00 -15.32 1.65
N LEU A 15 -14.17 -15.74 2.15
CA LEU A 15 -15.12 -16.54 1.40
C LEU A 15 -15.69 -15.79 0.18
N GLY A 16 -15.74 -14.46 0.22
CA GLY A 16 -16.17 -13.63 -0.91
C GLY A 16 -15.30 -13.78 -2.17
N PHE A 17 -14.05 -14.23 -2.01
CA PHE A 17 -13.12 -14.50 -3.12
C PHE A 17 -13.11 -15.98 -3.54
N VAL A 18 -14.05 -16.79 -3.04
CA VAL A 18 -14.13 -18.21 -3.41
C VAL A 18 -15.35 -18.43 -4.30
N HIS A 19 -15.11 -18.99 -5.47
CA HIS A 19 -16.15 -19.28 -6.46
C HIS A 19 -16.17 -20.77 -6.81
N ARG A 20 -17.32 -21.24 -7.31
CA ARG A 20 -17.47 -22.62 -7.80
C ARG A 20 -16.94 -22.72 -9.21
N GLY A 21 -15.89 -23.52 -9.37
CA GLY A 21 -15.31 -23.89 -10.65
C GLY A 21 -15.98 -25.12 -11.30
N PRO A 22 -15.42 -25.57 -12.44
CA PRO A 22 -15.87 -26.78 -13.12
C PRO A 22 -15.80 -28.00 -12.20
N ARG A 23 -16.79 -28.90 -12.29
CA ARG A 23 -16.92 -30.10 -11.42
C ARG A 23 -17.10 -29.79 -9.93
N ASN A 24 -17.70 -28.65 -9.59
CA ASN A 24 -18.02 -28.24 -8.22
C ASN A 24 -16.78 -28.09 -7.31
N THR A 25 -15.62 -27.82 -7.89
CA THR A 25 -14.40 -27.49 -7.13
C THR A 25 -14.46 -26.05 -6.63
N LEU A 26 -13.94 -25.77 -5.44
CA LEU A 26 -13.78 -24.40 -4.96
C LEU A 26 -12.49 -23.81 -5.54
N LEU A 27 -12.60 -22.65 -6.20
CA LEU A 27 -11.47 -21.91 -6.75
C LEU A 27 -11.42 -20.53 -6.11
N PHE A 28 -10.22 -20.05 -5.80
CA PHE A 28 -10.03 -18.67 -5.42
C PHE A 28 -10.06 -17.76 -6.65
N ASP A 29 -10.56 -16.55 -6.48
CA ASP A 29 -10.42 -15.49 -7.45
C ASP A 29 -8.92 -15.29 -7.76
N SER A 30 -8.63 -15.08 -9.04
CA SER A 30 -7.28 -14.78 -9.50
C SER A 30 -6.75 -13.44 -8.97
N MET A 31 -7.66 -12.55 -8.55
CA MET A 31 -7.43 -11.18 -8.12
C MET A 31 -6.62 -10.36 -9.13
N MET A 32 -6.69 -10.75 -10.41
CA MET A 32 -5.91 -10.12 -11.48
C MET A 32 -6.47 -8.76 -11.89
N ASP A 33 -7.64 -8.37 -11.41
CA ASP A 33 -8.28 -7.05 -11.60
C ASP A 33 -8.15 -6.16 -10.36
N TYR A 34 -7.54 -6.64 -9.27
CA TYR A 34 -7.40 -5.89 -8.03
C TYR A 34 -6.12 -5.06 -7.96
N VAL A 35 -6.26 -3.87 -7.38
CA VAL A 35 -5.17 -2.98 -6.94
C VAL A 35 -5.37 -2.68 -5.46
N ASP A 36 -4.46 -3.15 -4.62
CA ASP A 36 -4.45 -2.90 -3.19
C ASP A 36 -3.86 -1.51 -2.89
N LEU A 37 -4.54 -0.77 -2.04
CA LEU A 37 -4.17 0.56 -1.56
C LEU A 37 -3.86 0.51 -0.07
N ASP A 38 -2.72 1.10 0.32
CA ASP A 38 -2.31 1.21 1.72
C ASP A 38 -1.67 2.56 2.03
N GLU A 39 -1.89 3.05 3.25
CA GLU A 39 -1.19 4.23 3.78
C GLU A 39 -0.05 3.78 4.68
N LYS A 40 1.17 4.17 4.33
CA LYS A 40 2.37 3.78 5.08
C LYS A 40 3.18 4.99 5.49
N TRP A 41 3.49 5.06 6.79
CA TRP A 41 4.43 6.04 7.33
C TRP A 41 5.87 5.57 7.11
N LEU A 42 6.65 6.37 6.39
CA LEU A 42 8.09 6.20 6.27
C LEU A 42 8.79 7.25 7.14
N TYR A 43 9.72 6.77 7.96
CA TYR A 43 10.58 7.61 8.78
C TYR A 43 11.82 7.97 7.96
N LEU A 44 12.15 9.24 7.90
CA LEU A 44 13.34 9.71 7.18
C LEU A 44 14.62 9.15 7.81
N LEU A 45 14.58 8.90 9.11
CA LEU A 45 15.68 8.35 9.89
C LEU A 45 15.22 7.06 10.58
N LYS A 46 16.04 6.01 10.47
CA LYS A 46 15.88 4.80 11.26
C LYS A 46 16.90 4.77 12.40
N GLU A 47 16.51 4.18 13.53
CA GLU A 47 17.46 3.86 14.59
C GLU A 47 18.52 2.91 14.01
N LYS A 48 19.80 3.30 14.09
CA LYS A 48 20.96 2.58 13.54
C LYS A 48 20.97 2.46 12.00
N GLN A 49 20.62 3.53 11.29
CA GLN A 49 20.77 3.58 9.84
C GLN A 49 22.24 3.41 9.43
N ARG A 50 22.51 2.48 8.52
CA ARG A 50 23.85 2.24 7.95
C ARG A 50 24.01 3.11 6.70
N PHE A 51 25.11 3.84 6.63
CA PHE A 51 25.49 4.66 5.48
C PHE A 51 26.69 4.00 4.80
N TYR A 52 26.68 3.96 3.47
CA TYR A 52 27.88 3.68 2.69
C TYR A 52 28.60 5.02 2.52
N LEU A 53 29.88 5.06 2.87
CA LEU A 53 30.72 6.26 2.83
C LEU A 53 31.86 6.01 1.86
N GLY A 54 32.18 7.00 1.03
CA GLY A 54 33.41 7.00 0.26
C GLY A 54 34.64 7.19 1.14
N GLU A 55 35.83 6.83 0.64
CA GLU A 55 37.11 6.91 1.39
C GLU A 55 37.45 8.33 1.92
N HIS A 56 36.85 9.37 1.34
CA HIS A 56 37.06 10.77 1.73
C HIS A 56 35.79 11.47 2.22
N GLU A 57 34.74 10.72 2.51
CA GLU A 57 33.47 11.27 2.97
C GLU A 57 33.39 11.26 4.50
N ALA A 58 33.02 12.39 5.09
CA ALA A 58 32.87 12.50 6.54
C ALA A 58 31.63 11.70 7.01
N VAL A 59 31.75 11.06 8.17
CA VAL A 59 30.63 10.31 8.77
C VAL A 59 29.43 11.24 9.00
N PRO A 60 28.23 10.91 8.49
CA PRO A 60 27.06 11.75 8.64
C PRO A 60 26.64 11.76 10.11
N HIS A 61 26.77 12.93 10.74
CA HIS A 61 26.32 13.15 12.10
C HIS A 61 24.90 13.72 12.09
N ILE A 62 23.94 12.90 12.53
CA ILE A 62 22.53 13.27 12.54
C ILE A 62 22.05 13.36 13.98
N THR A 63 21.80 14.57 14.47
CA THR A 63 21.22 14.81 15.79
C THR A 63 19.73 15.12 15.69
N VAL A 64 18.96 14.44 16.52
CA VAL A 64 17.53 14.72 16.72
C VAL A 64 17.30 14.83 18.22
N LYS A 65 16.53 15.84 18.65
CA LYS A 65 16.29 16.11 20.08
C LYS A 65 15.58 14.94 20.80
N ASN A 66 14.67 14.25 20.10
CA ASN A 66 13.93 13.06 20.57
C ASN A 66 13.37 12.30 19.35
N LYS A 67 13.11 10.99 19.45
CA LYS A 67 12.47 10.16 18.41
C LYS A 67 11.18 10.75 17.85
N ASN A 68 10.44 11.53 18.64
CA ASN A 68 9.22 12.22 18.20
C ASN A 68 9.47 13.33 17.17
N PHE A 69 10.69 13.87 17.09
CA PHE A 69 11.08 14.89 16.10
C PHE A 69 11.65 14.28 14.82
N ILE A 70 11.67 12.94 14.69
CA ILE A 70 12.02 12.30 13.43
C ILE A 70 10.92 12.59 12.41
N ILE A 71 11.32 13.17 11.28
CA ILE A 71 10.41 13.47 10.18
C ILE A 71 9.77 12.16 9.69
N LYS A 72 8.43 12.14 9.69
CA LYS A 72 7.62 11.06 9.13
C LYS A 72 6.90 11.58 7.91
N VAL A 73 6.93 10.81 6.82
CA VAL A 73 6.22 11.12 5.58
C VAL A 73 5.23 9.99 5.33
N MET A 74 3.96 10.34 5.11
CA MET A 74 2.93 9.36 4.75
C MET A 74 2.94 9.17 3.23
N PHE A 75 2.94 7.91 2.82
CA PHE A 75 2.82 7.52 1.42
C PHE A 75 1.52 6.77 1.24
N LEU A 76 0.77 7.14 0.19
CA LEU A 76 -0.23 6.25 -0.37
C LEU A 76 0.46 5.33 -1.36
N VAL A 77 0.27 4.03 -1.17
CA VAL A 77 0.89 2.97 -1.96
C VAL A 77 -0.20 2.23 -2.70
N ALA A 78 -0.05 2.11 -4.03
CA ALA A 78 -0.86 1.22 -4.84
C ALA A 78 -0.02 0.03 -5.32
N VAL A 79 -0.47 -1.18 -5.02
CA VAL A 79 0.18 -2.44 -5.40
C VAL A 79 -0.84 -3.28 -6.14
N ALA A 80 -0.44 -3.86 -7.27
CA ALA A 80 -1.23 -4.90 -7.92
C ALA A 80 -0.34 -6.10 -8.21
N ARG A 81 -0.97 -7.25 -8.44
CA ARG A 81 -0.27 -8.49 -8.73
C ARG A 81 0.58 -8.35 -10.01
N PRO A 82 1.86 -8.79 -10.03
CA PRO A 82 2.67 -8.81 -11.25
C PRO A 82 1.94 -9.54 -12.40
N ARG A 83 2.05 -9.01 -13.63
CA ARG A 83 1.34 -9.55 -14.81
C ARG A 83 2.26 -9.66 -16.00
N CYS A 84 2.09 -10.71 -16.78
CA CYS A 84 2.73 -10.85 -18.08
C CYS A 84 1.71 -10.56 -19.18
N ASP A 85 1.99 -9.55 -20.00
CA ASP A 85 1.27 -9.28 -21.25
C ASP A 85 1.97 -10.04 -22.38
N ALA A 86 1.47 -11.25 -22.65
CA ALA A 86 1.99 -12.11 -23.71
C ALA A 86 1.86 -11.49 -25.11
N LYS A 87 0.84 -10.64 -25.35
CA LYS A 87 0.62 -10.01 -26.66
C LYS A 87 1.64 -8.91 -26.93
N ARG A 88 2.05 -8.19 -25.90
CA ARG A 88 3.04 -7.10 -26.00
C ARG A 88 4.46 -7.52 -25.63
N HIS A 89 4.67 -8.78 -25.26
CA HIS A 89 5.93 -9.29 -24.72
C HIS A 89 6.49 -8.43 -23.58
N ARG A 90 5.60 -7.96 -22.68
CA ARG A 90 5.96 -7.10 -21.55
C ARG A 90 5.54 -7.74 -20.24
N VAL A 91 6.42 -7.66 -19.25
CA VAL A 91 6.10 -8.06 -17.88
C VAL A 91 5.99 -6.80 -17.04
N TRP A 92 4.87 -6.65 -16.35
CA TRP A 92 4.76 -5.74 -15.25
C TRP A 92 5.11 -6.49 -13.96
N ASP A 93 6.17 -6.04 -13.31
CA ASP A 93 6.79 -6.68 -12.15
C ASP A 93 6.07 -6.40 -10.82
N GLY A 94 4.91 -5.74 -10.86
CA GLY A 94 4.16 -5.38 -9.65
C GLY A 94 4.79 -4.24 -8.86
N LYS A 95 5.72 -3.47 -9.45
CA LYS A 95 6.36 -2.35 -8.77
C LYS A 95 5.31 -1.37 -8.24
N PRO A 96 5.34 -1.05 -6.93
CA PRO A 96 4.37 -0.18 -6.32
C PRO A 96 4.52 1.26 -6.84
N VAL A 97 3.40 1.94 -7.05
CA VAL A 97 3.40 3.39 -7.24
C VAL A 97 3.30 4.03 -5.85
N LEU A 98 4.30 4.82 -5.49
CA LEU A 98 4.37 5.56 -4.23
C LEU A 98 4.10 7.03 -4.49
N GLN A 99 3.07 7.57 -3.86
CA GLN A 99 2.80 9.00 -3.90
C GLN A 99 2.92 9.59 -2.48
N ALA A 100 3.92 10.43 -2.28
CA ALA A 100 4.09 11.16 -1.03
C ALA A 100 2.94 12.15 -0.85
N SER A 101 2.29 12.11 0.31
CA SER A 101 1.34 13.15 0.72
C SER A 101 1.95 13.82 1.95
N MET A 102 2.58 14.96 1.74
CA MET A 102 3.06 15.79 2.85
C MET A 102 1.90 16.63 3.36
N ASP A 103 1.43 16.39 4.58
CA ASP A 103 0.62 17.37 5.30
C ASP A 103 0.90 17.26 6.81
N VAL A 104 1.30 18.38 7.41
CA VAL A 104 1.59 18.49 8.85
C VAL A 104 0.29 18.48 9.67
N ASN A 105 -0.89 18.66 9.05
CA ASN A 105 -2.18 18.81 9.74
C ASN A 105 -3.39 18.11 9.06
N GLY A 106 -3.18 16.99 8.35
CA GLY A 106 -4.25 16.00 8.16
C GLY A 106 -5.44 16.40 7.27
N SER A 107 -5.22 16.97 6.08
CA SER A 107 -6.28 17.03 5.06
C SER A 107 -5.76 16.65 3.66
N ASN A 108 -5.41 15.37 3.46
CA ASN A 108 -4.87 14.91 2.19
C ASN A 108 -5.90 15.04 1.05
N LYS A 109 -5.66 15.98 0.12
CA LYS A 109 -6.28 16.00 -1.22
C LYS A 109 -5.38 15.20 -2.17
N TYR A 110 -5.62 13.90 -2.31
CA TYR A 110 -4.91 13.04 -3.24
C TYR A 110 -5.18 13.44 -4.70
N LYS A 111 -4.12 13.69 -5.48
CA LYS A 111 -4.18 13.80 -6.95
C LYS A 111 -3.59 12.53 -7.55
N ILE A 112 -4.40 11.49 -7.67
CA ILE A 112 -3.99 10.26 -8.38
C ILE A 112 -4.33 10.48 -9.85
N PRO A 113 -3.34 10.44 -10.77
CA PRO A 113 -3.62 10.52 -12.19
C PRO A 113 -4.62 9.41 -12.55
N HIS A 114 -5.71 9.78 -13.24
CA HIS A 114 -6.74 8.85 -13.74
C HIS A 114 -7.72 8.27 -12.71
N LEU A 115 -7.68 8.70 -11.44
CA LEU A 115 -8.61 8.20 -10.41
C LEU A 115 -9.19 9.35 -9.58
N PHE A 116 -10.49 9.59 -9.71
CA PHE A 116 -11.19 10.66 -9.02
C PHE A 116 -11.34 10.35 -7.53
N LYS A 117 -11.09 11.34 -6.67
CA LYS A 117 -11.15 11.24 -5.21
C LYS A 117 -12.48 10.64 -4.68
N SER A 118 -13.61 10.95 -5.33
CA SER A 118 -14.93 10.42 -5.00
C SER A 118 -15.06 8.89 -5.15
N HIS A 119 -14.20 8.26 -5.95
CA HIS A 119 -14.18 6.81 -6.14
C HIS A 119 -13.31 6.08 -5.11
N ILE A 120 -12.57 6.80 -4.25
CA ILE A 120 -11.57 6.21 -3.34
C ILE A 120 -11.92 6.49 -1.87
N GLU A 121 -12.69 7.54 -1.59
CA GLU A 121 -13.19 7.82 -0.24
C GLU A 121 -14.45 7.00 0.06
N LYS A 122 -14.42 6.21 1.13
CA LYS A 122 -15.64 5.65 1.73
C LYS A 122 -16.49 6.79 2.29
N ARG A 123 -17.79 6.54 2.49
CA ARG A 123 -18.76 7.48 3.12
C ARG A 123 -18.33 8.07 4.49
N ASN A 124 -17.25 7.55 5.11
CA ASN A 124 -16.74 7.96 6.41
C ASN A 124 -15.33 8.63 6.32
N GLY A 125 -14.85 8.99 5.13
CA GLY A 125 -13.52 9.61 4.95
C GLY A 125 -12.33 8.65 5.02
N LEU A 126 -12.58 7.34 5.16
CA LEU A 126 -11.56 6.28 5.09
C LEU A 126 -11.29 5.90 3.63
N LEU A 127 -10.03 5.61 3.30
CA LEU A 127 -9.68 5.08 1.98
C LEU A 127 -10.24 3.66 1.77
N ILE A 128 -10.61 3.38 0.53
CA ILE A 128 -10.87 2.02 0.06
C ILE A 128 -9.54 1.26 0.03
N ARG A 129 -9.55 0.01 0.52
CA ARG A 129 -8.35 -0.84 0.65
C ARG A 129 -7.94 -1.50 -0.65
N SER A 130 -8.87 -1.71 -1.56
CA SER A 130 -8.59 -2.29 -2.87
C SER A 130 -9.60 -1.80 -3.90
N LEU A 131 -9.12 -1.57 -5.11
CA LEU A 131 -9.92 -1.17 -6.27
C LEU A 131 -9.94 -2.33 -7.26
N SER A 132 -11.12 -2.70 -7.74
CA SER A 132 -11.27 -3.58 -8.91
C SER A 132 -11.26 -2.72 -10.17
N CYS A 133 -10.41 -3.05 -11.13
CA CYS A 133 -10.23 -2.33 -12.40
C CYS A 133 -10.90 -3.05 -13.57
#